data_AF-A0A1X7KF42-F1
#
_entry.id   AF-A0A1X7KF42-F1
#
_cell.length_a   1.000
_cell.length_b   1.000
_cell.length_c   1.000
_cell.angle_alpha   90.00
_cell.angle_beta   90.00
_cell.angle_gamma   90.00
#
_symmetry.space_group_name_H-M   'P 1'
#
loop_
_entity.id
_entity.type
_entity.pdbx_description
1 polymer ?
#
loop_
_entity_poly.entity_id
_entity_poly.type
_entity_poly.pdbx_seq_one_letter_code
_entity_poly.pdbx_strand_id
1 'polypeptide(L)'
;MTRQNRPSLSTSGIEQNLPLRDSESDSLTLQHERRRPNGRATPETKAKDVFKLERSRQRTAIKHMQATHGEMALTTKVLLELLSDTAFVALLRAQGFTSIPKLLHQRLMERR
;
A
#
# COMPACT_ATOMS: atom_id res chain seq x y z
N MET A 1 -29.44 -32.39 51.27
CA MET A 1 -29.61 -32.58 49.81
C MET A 1 -30.31 -31.32 49.31
N THR A 2 -29.84 -30.50 48.38
CA THR A 2 -28.90 -30.68 47.26
C THR A 2 -28.43 -29.28 46.84
N ARG A 3 -27.15 -29.20 46.43
CA ARG A 3 -26.50 -28.02 45.84
C ARG A 3 -27.20 -27.55 44.56
N GLN A 4 -27.21 -26.24 44.31
CA GLN A 4 -27.23 -25.72 42.93
C GLN A 4 -26.00 -24.85 42.71
N ASN A 5 -25.16 -25.34 41.79
CA ASN A 5 -23.97 -24.71 41.24
C ASN A 5 -24.35 -23.90 39.99
N ARG A 6 -23.89 -22.64 39.91
CA ARG A 6 -23.05 -22.08 38.81
C ARG A 6 -23.14 -20.55 38.79
N PRO A 7 -22.02 -19.83 38.93
CA PRO A 7 -21.94 -18.41 38.65
C PRO A 7 -21.77 -18.15 37.14
N SER A 8 -22.50 -17.15 36.65
CA SER A 8 -22.41 -16.60 35.30
C SER A 8 -21.20 -15.67 35.14
N LEU A 9 -20.66 -15.69 33.93
CA LEU A 9 -19.52 -14.93 33.42
C LEU A 9 -19.56 -13.44 33.77
N SER A 10 -18.48 -12.92 34.36
CA SER A 10 -18.07 -11.52 34.23
C SER A 10 -16.56 -11.43 34.46
N THR A 11 -15.78 -11.41 33.38
CA THR A 11 -14.37 -11.01 33.39
C THR A 11 -14.37 -9.48 33.19
N SER A 12 -14.30 -8.65 34.24
CA SER A 12 -13.11 -8.29 35.02
C SER A 12 -11.93 -7.98 34.08
N GLY A 13 -11.53 -6.74 33.81
CA GLY A 13 -11.63 -5.54 34.65
C GLY A 13 -10.41 -5.42 35.56
N ILE A 14 -9.25 -5.15 34.95
CA ILE A 14 -8.08 -4.45 35.52
C ILE A 14 -7.61 -5.00 36.89
N GLU A 15 -6.73 -6.00 36.86
CA GLU A 15 -5.87 -6.30 38.01
C GLU A 15 -4.56 -5.51 37.93
N GLN A 16 -4.37 -4.65 38.92
CA GLN A 16 -3.07 -4.21 39.41
C GLN A 16 -2.53 -5.32 40.32
N ASN A 17 -1.28 -5.77 40.13
CA ASN A 17 -0.50 -6.42 41.18
C ASN A 17 1.00 -6.34 40.86
N LEU A 18 1.73 -5.54 41.65
CA LEU A 18 3.16 -5.72 41.95
C LEU A 18 3.24 -6.65 43.17
N PRO A 19 4.24 -7.55 43.24
CA PRO A 19 5.35 -7.23 44.14
C PRO A 19 6.74 -7.79 43.75
N LEU A 20 7.74 -6.91 43.91
CA LEU A 20 8.97 -7.08 44.69
C LEU A 20 10.10 -8.06 44.25
N ARG A 21 11.29 -7.46 44.16
CA ARG A 21 12.65 -7.94 44.53
C ARG A 21 13.58 -8.57 43.48
N ASP A 22 14.59 -7.76 43.13
CA ASP A 22 16.03 -8.01 43.13
C ASP A 22 16.50 -9.40 42.67
N SER A 23 17.03 -9.45 41.45
CA SER A 23 18.22 -10.26 41.14
C SER A 23 18.91 -9.66 39.92
N GLU A 24 20.11 -9.17 40.17
CA GLU A 24 21.11 -8.84 39.17
C GLU A 24 21.22 -9.96 38.15
N SER A 25 21.05 -9.61 36.89
CA SER A 25 21.62 -10.38 35.79
C SER A 25 21.85 -9.38 34.67
N ASP A 26 23.04 -8.79 34.75
CA ASP A 26 23.78 -8.30 33.61
C ASP A 26 23.54 -9.21 32.41
N SER A 27 22.70 -8.73 31.51
CA SER A 27 22.58 -9.28 30.17
C SER A 27 22.55 -8.10 29.23
N LEU A 28 23.72 -7.42 29.24
CA LEU A 28 24.37 -6.80 28.10
C LEU A 28 23.49 -6.85 26.85
N THR A 29 22.55 -5.91 26.75
CA THR A 29 22.04 -5.48 25.47
C THR A 29 23.21 -4.78 24.81
N LEU A 30 24.07 -5.59 24.20
CA LEU A 30 25.05 -5.20 23.19
C LEU A 30 24.23 -4.49 22.11
N GLN A 31 24.03 -3.20 22.33
CA GLN A 31 23.86 -2.25 21.26
C GLN A 31 25.09 -2.47 20.38
N HIS A 32 24.91 -3.28 19.34
CA HIS A 32 25.75 -3.23 18.15
C HIS A 32 25.46 -1.88 17.49
N GLU A 33 25.91 -0.83 18.18
CA GLU A 33 26.39 0.40 17.59
C GLU A 33 27.33 -0.05 16.49
N ARG A 34 26.80 -0.06 15.25
CA ARG A 34 27.59 -0.27 14.05
C ARG A 34 28.58 0.89 14.02
N ARG A 35 29.72 0.71 14.70
CA ARG A 35 30.93 1.47 14.49
C ARG A 35 31.16 1.43 12.98
N ARG A 36 30.82 2.52 12.30
CA ARG A 36 31.30 2.74 10.96
C ARG A 36 32.82 2.73 11.10
N PRO A 37 33.55 1.83 10.44
CA PRO A 37 34.99 1.94 10.45
C PRO A 37 35.29 3.34 9.89
N ASN A 38 36.07 4.12 10.62
CA ASN A 38 36.63 5.41 10.19
C ASN A 38 37.65 5.19 9.04
N GLY A 39 37.31 4.35 8.07
CA GLY A 39 38.06 4.07 6.86
C GLY A 39 37.47 4.90 5.73
N ARG A 40 38.35 5.54 4.95
CA ARG A 40 37.96 6.29 3.75
C ARG A 40 37.11 5.38 2.86
N ALA A 41 36.00 5.91 2.37
CA ALA A 41 35.10 5.18 1.47
C ALA A 41 35.88 4.68 0.25
N THR A 42 35.91 3.37 0.04
CA THR A 42 36.54 2.76 -1.13
C THR A 42 35.68 3.05 -2.38
N PRO A 43 36.26 3.00 -3.59
CA PRO A 43 35.48 3.15 -4.82
C PRO A 43 34.30 2.17 -4.90
N GLU A 44 34.46 0.95 -4.41
CA GLU A 44 33.43 -0.08 -4.41
C GLU A 44 32.27 0.25 -3.46
N THR A 45 32.54 0.85 -2.29
CA THR A 45 31.46 1.26 -1.38
C THR A 45 30.67 2.43 -1.97
N LYS A 46 31.35 3.40 -2.58
CA LYS A 46 30.70 4.49 -3.33
C LYS A 46 29.86 3.96 -4.49
N ALA A 47 30.38 3.02 -5.27
CA ALA A 47 29.65 2.41 -6.37
C ALA A 47 28.39 1.68 -5.87
N LYS A 48 28.49 0.92 -4.77
CA LYS A 48 27.33 0.27 -4.14
C LYS A 48 26.25 1.25 -3.72
N ASP A 49 26.63 2.43 -3.21
CA ASP A 49 25.66 3.44 -2.80
C ASP A 49 24.97 4.09 -4.00
N VAL A 50 25.70 4.35 -5.09
CA VAL A 50 25.11 4.80 -6.38
C VAL A 50 24.13 3.76 -6.91
N PHE A 51 24.48 2.47 -6.92
CA PHE A 51 23.57 1.41 -7.37
C PHE A 51 22.32 1.30 -6.50
N LYS A 52 22.44 1.45 -5.18
CA LYS A 52 21.26 1.46 -4.28
C LYS A 52 20.36 2.65 -4.55
N LEU A 53 20.94 3.83 -4.78
CA LEU A 53 20.19 5.05 -5.10
C LEU A 53 19.43 4.87 -6.41
N GLU A 54 20.10 4.44 -7.48
CA GLU A 54 19.45 4.25 -8.78
C GLU A 54 18.40 3.13 -8.71
N ARG A 55 18.65 2.04 -7.99
CA ARG A 55 17.64 1.00 -7.75
C ARG A 55 16.41 1.55 -7.04
N SER A 56 16.59 2.42 -6.04
CA SER A 56 15.48 3.07 -5.34
C SER A 56 14.68 3.95 -6.29
N ARG A 57 15.36 4.78 -7.09
CA ARG A 57 14.75 5.63 -8.11
C ARG A 57 13.93 4.83 -9.12
N GLN A 58 14.49 3.75 -9.66
CA GLN A 58 13.80 2.88 -10.61
C GLN A 58 12.57 2.20 -9.99
N ARG A 59 12.67 1.72 -8.74
CA ARG A 59 11.53 1.13 -8.03
C ARG A 59 10.39 2.14 -7.86
N THR A 60 10.70 3.39 -7.52
CA THR A 60 9.70 4.45 -7.40
C THR A 60 9.07 4.74 -8.76
N ALA A 61 9.85 4.87 -9.83
CA ALA A 61 9.33 5.07 -11.17
C ALA A 61 8.40 3.93 -11.64
N ILE A 62 8.78 2.66 -11.38
CA ILE A 62 7.95 1.50 -11.70
C ILE A 62 6.63 1.55 -10.92
N LYS A 63 6.65 1.89 -9.63
CA LYS A 63 5.43 2.02 -8.83
C LYS A 63 4.48 3.09 -9.40
N HIS A 64 5.02 4.25 -9.77
CA HIS A 64 4.21 5.29 -10.41
C HIS A 64 3.62 4.82 -11.73
N MET A 65 4.43 4.16 -12.58
CA MET A 65 3.95 3.59 -13.84
C MET A 65 2.82 2.58 -13.63
N GLN A 66 2.95 1.70 -12.64
CA GLN A 66 1.91 0.73 -12.29
C GLN A 66 0.63 1.40 -11.79
N ALA A 67 0.75 2.43 -10.95
CA ALA A 67 -0.40 3.21 -10.48
C ALA A 67 -1.13 3.89 -11.64
N THR A 68 -0.40 4.60 -12.50
CA THR A 68 -0.96 5.25 -13.70
C THR A 68 -1.61 4.23 -14.63
N HIS A 69 -0.98 3.07 -14.86
CA HIS A 69 -1.59 2.01 -15.67
C HIS A 69 -2.90 1.50 -15.06
N GLY A 70 -2.96 1.35 -13.72
CA GLY A 70 -4.19 0.99 -13.02
C GLY A 70 -5.31 2.03 -13.18
N GLU A 71 -4.98 3.31 -13.02
CA GLU A 71 -5.92 4.42 -13.22
C GLU A 71 -6.44 4.49 -14.66
N MET A 72 -5.56 4.31 -15.64
CA MET A 72 -5.93 4.27 -17.06
C MET A 72 -6.84 3.09 -17.38
N ALA A 73 -6.56 1.92 -16.82
CA ALA A 73 -7.39 0.72 -17.01
C ALA A 73 -8.79 0.92 -16.41
N LEU A 74 -8.87 1.49 -15.20
CA LEU A 74 -10.15 1.82 -14.57
C LEU A 74 -10.94 2.84 -15.40
N THR A 75 -10.30 3.94 -15.80
CA THR A 75 -10.93 5.00 -16.59
C THR A 75 -11.44 4.46 -17.93
N THR A 76 -10.64 3.62 -18.60
CA THR A 76 -11.03 2.97 -19.85
C THR A 76 -12.26 2.08 -19.66
N LYS A 77 -12.28 1.28 -18.59
CA LYS A 77 -13.41 0.41 -18.26
C LYS A 77 -14.69 1.23 -18.03
N VAL A 78 -14.62 2.27 -17.19
CA VAL A 78 -15.77 3.13 -16.88
C VAL A 78 -16.29 3.83 -18.14
N LEU A 79 -15.40 4.38 -18.97
CA LEU A 79 -15.82 5.02 -20.22
C LEU A 79 -16.48 4.03 -21.18
N LEU A 80 -15.98 2.79 -21.26
CA LEU A 80 -16.61 1.76 -22.08
C LEU A 80 -18.00 1.37 -21.56
N GLU A 81 -18.17 1.24 -20.25
CA GLU A 81 -19.47 0.97 -19.63
C GLU A 81 -20.46 2.12 -19.92
N LEU A 82 -20.04 3.37 -19.71
CA LEU A 82 -20.87 4.55 -20.00
C LEU A 82 -21.24 4.65 -21.49
N LEU A 83 -20.27 4.45 -22.39
CA LEU A 83 -20.51 4.52 -23.83
C LEU A 83 -21.34 3.33 -24.36
N SER A 84 -21.50 2.27 -23.58
CA SER A 84 -22.40 1.16 -23.90
C SER A 84 -23.84 1.46 -23.50
N ASP A 85 -24.08 2.43 -22.62
CA ASP A 85 -25.42 2.88 -22.25
C ASP A 85 -26.02 3.79 -23.33
N THR A 86 -27.09 3.32 -23.96
CA THR A 86 -27.83 4.05 -24.99
C THR A 86 -28.43 5.36 -24.49
N ALA A 87 -28.86 5.45 -23.23
CA ALA A 87 -29.44 6.67 -22.68
C ALA A 87 -28.36 7.75 -22.50
N PHE A 88 -27.19 7.36 -21.97
CA PHE A 88 -26.03 8.23 -21.87
C PHE A 88 -25.57 8.74 -23.25
N VAL A 89 -25.48 7.85 -24.25
CA VAL A 89 -25.11 8.24 -25.62
C VAL A 89 -26.16 9.17 -26.24
N ALA A 90 -27.44 8.95 -25.98
CA ALA A 90 -28.51 9.85 -26.45
C ALA A 90 -28.38 11.25 -25.84
N LEU A 91 -28.06 11.34 -24.54
CA LEU A 91 -27.82 12.63 -23.87
C LEU A 91 -26.62 13.36 -24.46
N LEU A 92 -25.52 12.67 -24.73
CA LEU A 92 -24.35 13.26 -25.40
C LEU A 92 -24.72 13.83 -26.78
N ARG A 93 -25.50 13.08 -27.57
CA ARG A 93 -25.96 13.55 -28.88
C ARG A 93 -26.89 14.77 -28.77
N ALA A 94 -27.79 14.78 -27.80
CA ALA A 94 -28.70 15.90 -27.54
C ALA A 94 -27.92 17.18 -27.20
N GLN A 95 -26.77 17.06 -26.53
CA GLN A 95 -25.87 18.17 -26.21
C GLN A 95 -24.95 18.58 -27.38
N GLY A 96 -25.10 17.96 -28.55
CA GLY A 96 -24.31 18.28 -29.76
C GLY A 96 -23.07 17.40 -29.96
N PHE A 97 -22.79 16.45 -29.07
CA PHE A 97 -21.68 15.50 -29.21
C PHE A 97 -22.07 14.29 -30.05
N THR A 98 -22.28 14.50 -31.35
CA THR A 98 -22.79 13.46 -32.26
C THR A 98 -21.75 12.42 -32.66
N SER A 99 -20.50 12.84 -32.88
CA SER A 99 -19.39 11.98 -33.33
C SER A 99 -18.51 11.47 -32.18
N ILE A 100 -18.44 12.21 -31.08
CA ILE A 100 -17.53 11.93 -29.95
C ILE A 100 -17.75 10.53 -29.34
N PRO A 101 -19.00 10.07 -29.07
CA PRO A 101 -19.20 8.75 -28.46
C PRO A 101 -18.62 7.62 -29.30
N LYS A 102 -18.77 7.69 -30.63
CA LYS A 102 -18.23 6.69 -31.57
C LYS A 102 -16.71 6.75 -31.62
N LEU A 103 -16.13 7.95 -31.71
CA LEU A 103 -14.68 8.15 -31.76
C LEU A 103 -14.00 7.68 -30.47
N LEU A 104 -14.58 7.98 -29.31
CA LEU A 104 -14.06 7.51 -28.02
C LEU A 104 -14.14 5.99 -27.94
N HIS A 105 -15.28 5.39 -28.27
CA HIS A 105 -15.43 3.94 -28.24
C HIS A 105 -14.40 3.23 -29.13
N GLN A 106 -14.20 3.72 -30.36
CA GLN A 106 -13.18 3.18 -31.26
C GLN A 106 -11.77 3.29 -30.68
N ARG A 107 -11.38 4.48 -30.19
CA ARG A 107 -10.04 4.69 -29.61
C ARG A 107 -9.78 3.85 -28.37
N LEU A 108 -10.81 3.59 -27.56
CA LEU A 108 -10.69 2.73 -26.39
C LEU A 108 -10.56 1.25 -26.78
N MET A 109 -11.19 0.82 -27.88
CA MET A 109 -11.05 -0.54 -28.42
C MET A 109 -9.69 -0.80 -29.07
N GLU A 110 -9.12 0.18 -29.79
CA GLU A 110 -7.78 0.05 -30.42
C GLU A 110 -6.63 -0.06 -29.41
N ARG A 111 -6.84 0.39 -28.17
CA ARG A 111 -5.83 0.37 -27.10
C ARG A 111 -5.84 -0.89 -26.25
N ARG A 112 -6.76 -1.80 -26.50
CA ARG A 112 -6.93 -3.05 -25.76
C ARG A 112 -6.08 -4.17 -26.39
#